data_AF-A0AAV3JBW1-F1
#
_entry.id   AF-A0AAV3JBW1-F1
#
_cell.length_a   1.000
_cell.length_b   1.000
_cell.length_c   1.000
_cell.angle_alpha   90.00
_cell.angle_beta   90.00
_cell.angle_gamma   90.00
#
_symmetry.space_group_name_H-M   'P 1'
#
loop_
_entity.id
_entity.type
_entity.pdbx_description
1 polymer ?
#
loop_
_entity_poly.entity_id
_entity_poly.type
_entity_poly.pdbx_seq_one_letter_code
_entity_poly.pdbx_strand_id
1 'polypeptide(L)'
;MILDDTFQKSKKRHSVHSFQRKNEQAASNSFIMDLKQRRILKFFSIVKEKIRMDFMNAFFKFSQKQFRVLSSYKNNPVKLLSFLLFIQFFAVCDSGRNSEKKEILLRLISEFQIDLQKNLESAIRTKGIVGAINVCRTISPKKEADLKAEFPGVLIRRVSEKPRNPSHRPEIWETEIFNQWKESQKAGMAPYTIVLSKDKEVRILQPIILQNATCLQCHGGPQDINPAVSKKIAELYPNDQAKGYKLGELRGAFSATW
;
A
#
# COMPACT_ATOMS: atom_id res chain seq x y z
N MET A 1 -50.37 -22.55 -31.26
CA MET A 1 -49.61 -21.35 -30.86
C MET A 1 -50.43 -20.61 -29.81
N ILE A 2 -49.81 -19.90 -28.86
CA ILE A 2 -50.45 -19.20 -27.71
C ILE A 2 -50.72 -20.07 -26.47
N LEU A 3 -49.73 -20.78 -25.92
CA LEU A 3 -49.76 -21.19 -24.49
C LEU A 3 -48.37 -21.19 -23.79
N ASP A 4 -47.31 -20.72 -24.43
CA ASP A 4 -45.94 -20.79 -23.87
C ASP A 4 -45.42 -19.42 -23.33
N ASP A 5 -46.03 -18.32 -23.77
CA ASP A 5 -45.51 -16.96 -23.53
C ASP A 5 -45.89 -16.39 -22.14
N THR A 6 -46.93 -16.92 -21.51
CA THR A 6 -47.41 -16.50 -20.18
C THR A 6 -46.59 -17.11 -19.03
N PHE A 7 -46.04 -18.32 -19.21
CA PHE A 7 -45.26 -19.00 -18.19
C PHE A 7 -43.85 -18.40 -18.03
N GLN A 8 -43.21 -18.01 -19.15
CA GLN A 8 -41.93 -17.31 -19.12
C GLN A 8 -42.01 -15.88 -18.55
N LYS A 9 -43.12 -15.16 -18.78
CA LYS A 9 -43.34 -13.82 -18.20
C LYS A 9 -43.55 -13.85 -16.68
N SER A 10 -44.21 -14.88 -16.15
CA SER A 10 -44.42 -15.09 -14.70
C SER A 10 -43.11 -15.35 -13.96
N LYS A 11 -42.26 -16.25 -14.51
CA LYS A 11 -40.95 -16.61 -13.93
C LYS A 11 -39.98 -15.41 -13.91
N LYS A 12 -40.03 -14.56 -14.95
CA LYS A 12 -39.24 -13.31 -15.01
C LYS A 12 -39.71 -12.27 -13.98
N ARG A 13 -41.02 -12.10 -13.75
CA ARG A 13 -41.53 -11.19 -12.72
C ARG A 13 -41.18 -11.64 -11.30
N HIS A 14 -41.23 -12.94 -11.02
CA HIS A 14 -40.84 -13.48 -9.70
C HIS A 14 -39.33 -13.36 -9.42
N SER A 15 -38.47 -13.51 -10.44
CA SER A 15 -37.03 -13.35 -10.25
C SER A 15 -36.62 -11.88 -10.06
N VAL A 16 -37.28 -10.93 -10.76
CA VAL A 16 -37.01 -9.49 -10.60
C VAL A 16 -37.48 -9.01 -9.22
N HIS A 17 -38.66 -9.45 -8.76
CA HIS A 17 -39.20 -9.01 -7.47
C HIS A 17 -38.47 -9.61 -6.26
N SER A 18 -37.79 -10.75 -6.41
CA SER A 18 -36.95 -11.36 -5.38
C SER A 18 -35.53 -10.78 -5.35
N PHE A 19 -34.99 -10.36 -6.51
CA PHE A 19 -33.73 -9.62 -6.59
C PHE A 19 -33.84 -8.22 -5.99
N GLN A 20 -34.95 -7.52 -6.26
CA GLN A 20 -35.20 -6.17 -5.75
C GLN A 20 -35.37 -6.15 -4.23
N ARG A 21 -36.09 -7.12 -3.65
CA ARG A 21 -36.19 -7.29 -2.18
C ARG A 21 -34.85 -7.62 -1.52
N LYS A 22 -33.99 -8.42 -2.16
CA LYS A 22 -32.64 -8.71 -1.64
C LYS A 22 -31.73 -7.47 -1.66
N ASN A 23 -31.85 -6.62 -2.69
CA ASN A 23 -31.09 -5.38 -2.78
C ASN A 23 -31.57 -4.32 -1.76
N GLU A 24 -32.89 -4.22 -1.53
CA GLU A 24 -33.44 -3.32 -0.51
C GLU A 24 -33.04 -3.76 0.91
N GLN A 25 -33.04 -5.06 1.19
CA GLN A 25 -32.57 -5.61 2.46
C GLN A 25 -31.05 -5.37 2.65
N ALA A 26 -30.26 -5.53 1.59
CA ALA A 26 -28.81 -5.27 1.63
C ALA A 26 -28.49 -3.78 1.81
N ALA A 27 -29.24 -2.89 1.16
CA ALA A 27 -29.11 -1.43 1.32
C ALA A 27 -29.53 -0.96 2.73
N SER A 28 -30.60 -1.53 3.28
CA SER A 28 -31.02 -1.26 4.67
C SER A 28 -29.97 -1.74 5.67
N ASN A 29 -29.40 -2.93 5.47
CA ASN A 29 -28.34 -3.46 6.34
C ASN A 29 -27.04 -2.65 6.21
N SER A 30 -26.66 -2.18 5.02
CA SER A 30 -25.48 -1.32 4.85
C SER A 30 -25.68 0.06 5.48
N PHE A 31 -26.90 0.61 5.41
CA PHE A 31 -27.24 1.89 6.06
C PHE A 31 -27.24 1.80 7.59
N ILE A 32 -27.77 0.71 8.17
CA ILE A 32 -27.73 0.47 9.61
C ILE A 32 -26.29 0.23 10.09
N MET A 33 -25.45 -0.46 9.29
CA MET A 33 -24.02 -0.62 9.58
C MET A 33 -23.28 0.72 9.55
N ASP A 34 -23.54 1.58 8.55
CA ASP A 34 -22.94 2.93 8.47
C ASP A 34 -23.36 3.82 9.67
N LEU A 35 -24.62 3.77 10.08
CA LEU A 35 -25.11 4.50 11.26
C LEU A 35 -24.48 4.03 12.57
N LYS A 36 -24.31 2.71 12.75
CA LYS A 36 -23.59 2.15 13.91
C LYS A 36 -22.11 2.55 13.89
N GLN A 37 -21.47 2.52 12.72
CA GLN A 37 -20.07 2.89 12.57
C GLN A 37 -19.83 4.39 12.82
N ARG A 38 -20.73 5.27 12.35
CA ARG A 38 -20.69 6.72 12.66
C ARG A 38 -20.89 7.01 14.14
N ARG A 39 -21.76 6.27 14.84
CA ARG A 39 -21.93 6.41 16.30
C ARG A 39 -20.70 5.96 17.07
N ILE A 40 -20.08 4.85 16.66
CA ILE A 40 -18.83 4.35 17.24
C ILE A 40 -17.69 5.36 17.01
N LEU A 41 -17.55 5.92 15.80
CA LEU A 41 -16.55 6.94 15.48
C LEU A 41 -16.76 8.25 16.27
N LYS A 42 -18.01 8.70 16.47
CA LYS A 42 -18.31 9.85 17.35
C LYS A 42 -17.95 9.56 18.81
N PHE A 43 -18.26 8.36 19.31
CA PHE A 43 -17.91 7.95 20.66
C PHE A 43 -16.38 7.91 20.86
N PHE A 44 -15.64 7.33 19.91
CA PHE A 44 -14.17 7.35 19.93
C PHE A 44 -13.59 8.76 19.82
N SER A 45 -14.21 9.66 19.05
CA SER A 45 -13.78 11.07 18.96
C SER A 45 -13.93 11.78 20.32
N ILE A 46 -15.07 11.62 20.99
CA ILE A 46 -15.33 12.24 22.30
C ILE A 46 -14.41 11.65 23.38
N VAL A 47 -14.20 10.34 23.38
CA VAL A 47 -13.28 9.66 24.30
C VAL A 47 -11.84 10.11 24.05
N LYS A 48 -11.41 10.27 22.79
CA LYS A 48 -10.08 10.76 22.42
C LYS A 48 -9.84 12.21 22.84
N GLU A 49 -10.85 13.07 22.75
CA GLU A 49 -10.76 14.47 23.15
C GLU A 49 -10.71 14.63 24.69
N LYS A 50 -11.49 13.81 25.41
CA LYS A 50 -11.45 13.76 26.88
C LYS A 50 -10.13 13.19 27.41
N ILE A 51 -9.63 12.10 26.83
CA ILE A 51 -8.31 11.53 27.16
C ILE A 51 -7.19 12.55 26.84
N ARG A 52 -7.31 13.31 25.74
CA ARG A 52 -6.33 14.35 25.39
C ARG A 52 -6.33 15.50 26.41
N MET A 53 -7.50 15.98 26.86
CA MET A 53 -7.56 17.02 27.89
C MET A 53 -7.05 16.52 29.25
N ASP A 54 -7.41 15.30 29.65
CA ASP A 54 -6.97 14.71 30.91
C ASP A 54 -5.45 14.46 30.90
N PHE A 55 -4.91 14.02 29.76
CA PHE A 55 -3.47 13.87 29.55
C PHE A 55 -2.74 15.22 29.54
N MET A 56 -3.27 16.26 28.91
CA MET A 56 -2.65 17.59 28.92
C MET A 56 -2.70 18.22 30.32
N ASN A 57 -3.78 18.05 31.07
CA ASN A 57 -3.88 18.52 32.44
C ASN A 57 -2.95 17.74 33.39
N ALA A 58 -2.82 16.42 33.21
CA ALA A 58 -1.87 15.61 33.94
C ALA A 58 -0.41 15.98 33.59
N PHE A 59 -0.12 16.24 32.32
CA PHE A 59 1.19 16.67 31.83
C PHE A 59 1.55 18.07 32.34
N PHE A 60 0.60 19.00 32.40
CA PHE A 60 0.81 20.36 32.93
C PHE A 60 1.06 20.33 34.44
N LYS A 61 0.30 19.53 35.19
CA LYS A 61 0.54 19.31 36.63
C LYS A 61 1.85 18.59 36.91
N PHE A 62 2.24 17.63 36.06
CA PHE A 62 3.53 16.95 36.14
C PHE A 62 4.69 17.90 35.80
N SER A 63 4.56 18.71 34.76
CA SER A 63 5.53 19.74 34.35
C SER A 63 5.75 20.79 35.44
N GLN A 64 4.67 21.34 36.05
CA GLN A 64 4.80 22.29 37.15
C GLN A 64 5.43 21.66 38.40
N LYS A 65 5.15 20.37 38.69
CA LYS A 65 5.77 19.65 39.80
C LYS A 65 7.25 19.36 39.54
N GLN A 66 7.63 19.05 38.29
CA GLN A 66 9.02 18.86 37.87
C GLN A 66 9.82 20.18 37.88
N PHE A 67 9.22 21.31 37.49
CA PHE A 67 9.88 22.63 37.51
C PHE A 67 10.23 23.10 38.92
N ARG A 68 9.41 22.76 39.93
CA ARG A 68 9.71 23.05 41.34
C ARG A 68 10.85 22.17 41.89
N VAL A 69 10.98 20.95 41.38
CA VAL A 69 12.07 20.01 41.74
C VAL A 69 13.41 20.45 41.13
N LEU A 70 13.41 21.08 39.95
CA LEU A 70 14.62 21.61 39.29
C LEU A 70 15.36 22.70 40.08
N SER A 71 14.70 23.42 41.00
CA SER A 71 15.39 24.40 41.86
C SER A 71 16.15 23.77 43.05
N SER A 72 15.94 22.48 43.31
CA SER A 72 16.57 21.72 44.40
C SER A 72 17.45 20.57 43.85
N TYR A 73 18.15 20.82 42.74
CA TYR A 73 18.95 19.84 42.00
C TYR A 73 20.46 19.95 42.23
N LYS A 74 20.90 20.54 43.36
CA LYS A 74 22.30 20.46 43.78
C LYS A 74 22.46 19.30 44.78
N ASN A 75 23.24 18.30 44.37
CA ASN A 75 23.97 17.34 45.21
C ASN A 75 23.25 16.04 45.65
N ASN A 76 22.42 15.39 44.81
CA ASN A 76 22.00 13.99 45.08
C ASN A 76 22.20 13.05 43.88
N PRO A 77 23.18 12.11 43.95
CA PRO A 77 23.55 11.25 42.81
C PRO A 77 22.44 10.25 42.43
N VAL A 78 21.57 9.85 43.36
CA VAL A 78 20.46 8.91 43.10
C VAL A 78 19.38 9.55 42.20
N LYS A 79 19.16 10.86 42.36
CA LYS A 79 18.18 11.61 41.55
C LYS A 79 18.70 11.97 40.17
N LEU A 80 20.02 12.17 40.02
CA LEU A 80 20.67 12.29 38.73
C LEU A 80 20.61 10.97 37.95
N LEU A 81 20.84 9.84 38.63
CA LEU A 81 20.72 8.51 38.05
C LEU A 81 19.28 8.20 37.60
N SER A 82 18.26 8.56 38.41
CA SER A 82 16.85 8.41 38.04
C SER A 82 16.44 9.27 36.85
N PHE A 83 16.95 10.50 36.75
CA PHE A 83 16.72 11.38 35.60
C PHE A 83 17.42 10.87 34.32
N LEU A 84 18.67 10.39 34.45
CA LEU A 84 19.40 9.75 33.35
C LEU A 84 18.70 8.47 32.87
N LEU A 85 18.20 7.63 33.79
CA LEU A 85 17.39 6.45 33.46
C LEU A 85 16.10 6.83 32.72
N PHE A 86 15.47 7.96 33.07
CA PHE A 86 14.27 8.45 32.39
C PHE A 86 14.57 8.94 30.97
N ILE A 87 15.69 9.62 30.74
CA ILE A 87 16.13 10.06 29.39
C ILE A 87 16.46 8.87 28.49
N GLN A 88 17.11 7.83 29.03
CA GLN A 88 17.41 6.60 28.26
C GLN A 88 16.13 5.89 27.80
N PHE A 89 15.04 5.96 28.57
CA PHE A 89 13.76 5.35 28.21
C PHE A 89 13.11 6.02 26.97
N PHE A 90 13.20 7.34 26.82
CA PHE A 90 12.62 8.04 25.66
C PHE A 90 13.39 7.79 24.35
N ALA A 91 14.72 7.64 24.41
CA ALA A 91 15.53 7.34 23.22
C ALA A 91 15.26 5.93 22.65
N VAL A 92 15.06 4.95 23.54
CA VAL A 92 14.71 3.56 23.15
C VAL A 92 13.30 3.46 22.56
N CYS A 93 12.35 4.28 22.99
CA CYS A 93 11.01 4.32 22.40
C CYS A 93 10.99 4.82 20.95
N ASP A 94 11.94 5.65 20.52
CA ASP A 94 11.96 6.18 19.16
C ASP A 94 12.49 5.16 18.15
N SER A 95 13.57 4.44 18.49
CA SER A 95 14.12 3.37 17.66
C SER A 95 13.17 2.17 17.51
N GLY A 96 12.39 1.84 18.55
CA GLY A 96 11.38 0.78 18.50
C GLY A 96 10.26 1.05 17.48
N ARG A 97 9.83 2.30 17.32
CA ARG A 97 8.73 2.66 16.39
C ARG A 97 9.10 2.47 14.92
N ASN A 98 10.33 2.83 14.53
CA ASN A 98 10.75 2.65 13.14
C ASN A 98 10.97 1.17 12.79
N SER A 99 11.38 0.34 13.76
CA SER A 99 11.47 -1.11 13.56
C SER A 99 10.10 -1.70 13.24
N GLU A 100 9.08 -1.34 14.01
CA GLU A 100 7.70 -1.77 13.78
C GLU A 100 7.17 -1.29 12.41
N LYS A 101 7.36 -0.01 12.08
CA LYS A 101 6.99 0.54 10.75
C LYS A 101 7.64 -0.24 9.61
N LYS A 102 8.95 -0.51 9.72
CA LYS A 102 9.71 -1.28 8.72
C LYS A 102 9.08 -2.66 8.50
N GLU A 103 8.81 -3.40 9.58
CA GLU A 103 8.21 -4.74 9.48
C GLU A 103 6.83 -4.71 8.83
N ILE A 104 5.99 -3.74 9.20
CA ILE A 104 4.68 -3.54 8.59
C ILE A 104 4.83 -3.22 7.10
N LEU A 105 5.69 -2.28 6.72
CA LEU A 105 5.87 -1.91 5.31
C LEU A 105 6.37 -3.09 4.48
N LEU A 106 7.35 -3.86 4.97
CA LEU A 106 7.84 -5.05 4.26
C LEU A 106 6.73 -6.09 4.04
N ARG A 107 5.92 -6.33 5.07
CA ARG A 107 4.77 -7.23 4.97
C ARG A 107 3.74 -6.72 3.96
N LEU A 108 3.37 -5.44 4.01
CA LEU A 108 2.41 -4.85 3.07
C LEU A 108 2.91 -4.90 1.62
N ILE A 109 4.20 -4.66 1.37
CA ILE A 109 4.78 -4.82 0.04
C ILE A 109 4.69 -6.29 -0.40
N SER A 110 5.05 -7.24 0.47
CA SER A 110 4.98 -8.66 0.16
C SER A 110 3.56 -9.11 -0.19
N GLU A 111 2.57 -8.73 0.62
CA GLU A 111 1.16 -9.00 0.37
C GLU A 111 0.69 -8.36 -0.95
N PHE A 112 1.09 -7.11 -1.22
CA PHE A 112 0.75 -6.44 -2.48
C PHE A 112 1.36 -7.18 -3.69
N GLN A 113 2.62 -7.58 -3.61
CA GLN A 113 3.27 -8.34 -4.67
C GLN A 113 2.55 -9.67 -4.93
N ILE A 114 2.23 -10.41 -3.87
CA ILE A 114 1.53 -11.69 -3.94
C ILE A 114 0.14 -11.52 -4.57
N ASP A 115 -0.62 -10.51 -4.15
CA ASP A 115 -1.94 -10.21 -4.69
C ASP A 115 -1.86 -9.89 -6.20
N LEU A 116 -0.87 -9.08 -6.61
CA LEU A 116 -0.69 -8.75 -8.02
C LEU A 116 -0.35 -9.98 -8.86
N GLN A 117 0.54 -10.85 -8.37
CA GLN A 117 0.92 -12.09 -9.07
C GLN A 117 -0.28 -13.03 -9.21
N LYS A 118 -1.00 -13.30 -8.12
CA LYS A 118 -2.19 -14.17 -8.12
C LYS A 118 -3.26 -13.66 -9.09
N ASN A 119 -3.54 -12.36 -9.06
CA ASN A 119 -4.53 -11.75 -9.95
C ASN A 119 -4.09 -11.80 -11.42
N LEU A 120 -2.80 -11.56 -11.69
CA LEU A 120 -2.22 -11.67 -13.03
C LEU A 120 -2.34 -13.11 -13.56
N GLU A 121 -1.88 -14.10 -12.81
CA GLU A 121 -1.92 -15.50 -13.19
C GLU A 121 -3.35 -15.98 -13.45
N SER A 122 -4.28 -15.60 -12.58
CA SER A 122 -5.71 -15.89 -12.76
C SER A 122 -6.26 -15.26 -14.04
N ALA A 123 -5.92 -14.00 -14.32
CA ALA A 123 -6.37 -13.29 -15.51
C ALA A 123 -5.77 -13.88 -16.79
N ILE A 124 -4.49 -14.27 -16.78
CA ILE A 124 -3.84 -14.94 -17.91
C ILE A 124 -4.53 -16.28 -18.17
N ARG A 125 -4.76 -17.09 -17.13
CA ARG A 125 -5.39 -18.41 -17.27
C ARG A 125 -6.81 -18.34 -17.81
N THR A 126 -7.59 -17.33 -17.41
CA THR A 126 -9.03 -17.24 -17.73
C THR A 126 -9.34 -16.36 -18.94
N LYS A 127 -8.49 -15.38 -19.27
CA LYS A 127 -8.74 -14.38 -20.31
C LYS A 127 -7.59 -14.23 -21.31
N GLY A 128 -6.53 -15.01 -21.17
CA GLY A 128 -5.30 -14.88 -21.95
C GLY A 128 -4.52 -13.60 -21.64
N ILE A 129 -3.36 -13.44 -22.28
CA ILE A 129 -2.46 -12.31 -22.05
C ILE A 129 -3.12 -10.97 -22.40
N VAL A 130 -3.83 -10.89 -23.53
CA VAL A 130 -4.52 -9.66 -23.97
C VAL A 130 -5.57 -9.23 -22.94
N GLY A 131 -6.36 -10.18 -22.41
CA GLY A 131 -7.37 -9.91 -21.40
C GLY A 131 -6.78 -9.51 -20.04
N ALA A 132 -5.60 -10.04 -19.70
CA ALA A 132 -4.91 -9.72 -18.44
C ALA A 132 -4.45 -8.26 -18.34
N ILE A 133 -4.16 -7.59 -19.47
CA ILE A 133 -3.69 -6.19 -19.47
C ILE A 133 -4.70 -5.25 -18.78
N ASN A 134 -6.00 -5.47 -19.02
CA ASN A 134 -7.06 -4.68 -18.39
C ASN A 134 -7.07 -4.88 -16.87
N VAL A 135 -6.89 -6.13 -16.42
CA VAL A 135 -6.86 -6.47 -15.00
C VAL A 135 -5.67 -5.80 -14.30
N CYS A 136 -4.49 -5.83 -14.92
CA CYS A 136 -3.31 -5.16 -14.37
C CYS A 136 -3.46 -3.64 -14.28
N ARG A 137 -4.18 -3.01 -15.22
CA ARG A 137 -4.44 -1.57 -15.22
C ARG A 137 -5.25 -1.13 -14.00
N THR A 138 -6.17 -1.97 -13.53
CA THR A 138 -7.13 -1.61 -12.49
C THR A 138 -6.72 -2.07 -11.10
N ILE A 139 -6.11 -3.25 -10.98
CA ILE A 139 -5.83 -3.84 -9.66
C ILE A 139 -4.70 -3.11 -8.92
N SER A 140 -3.60 -2.75 -9.60
CA SER A 140 -2.47 -2.05 -8.95
C SER A 140 -2.92 -0.72 -8.34
N PRO A 141 -3.53 0.22 -9.09
CA PRO A 141 -3.96 1.49 -8.51
C PRO A 141 -5.03 1.32 -7.42
N LYS A 142 -5.93 0.33 -7.57
CA LYS A 142 -6.93 0.02 -6.55
C LYS A 142 -6.28 -0.42 -5.24
N LYS A 143 -5.34 -1.38 -5.28
CA LYS A 143 -4.67 -1.88 -4.07
C LYS A 143 -3.83 -0.78 -3.41
N GLU A 144 -3.18 0.08 -4.19
CA GLU A 144 -2.46 1.27 -3.68
C GLU A 144 -3.41 2.22 -2.93
N ALA A 145 -4.61 2.47 -3.48
CA ALA A 145 -5.63 3.30 -2.83
C ALA A 145 -6.21 2.64 -1.57
N ASP A 146 -6.48 1.34 -1.61
CA ASP A 146 -7.01 0.57 -0.48
C ASP A 146 -5.99 0.58 0.69
N LEU A 147 -4.69 0.36 0.41
CA LEU A 147 -3.61 0.43 1.42
C LEU A 147 -3.48 1.82 2.04
N LYS A 148 -3.56 2.88 1.22
CA LYS A 148 -3.54 4.27 1.72
C LYS A 148 -4.73 4.59 2.62
N ALA A 149 -5.89 4.02 2.35
CA ALA A 149 -7.09 4.21 3.17
C ALA A 149 -7.03 3.43 4.49
N GLU A 150 -6.49 2.22 4.46
CA GLU A 150 -6.36 1.34 5.63
C GLU A 150 -5.24 1.80 6.58
N PHE A 151 -4.13 2.31 6.05
CA PHE A 151 -2.97 2.74 6.82
C PHE A 151 -2.68 4.25 6.61
N PRO A 152 -3.27 5.15 7.43
CA PRO A 152 -3.03 6.58 7.32
C PRO A 152 -1.53 6.93 7.44
N GLY A 153 -1.04 7.70 6.47
CA GLY A 153 0.38 8.09 6.39
C GLY A 153 1.26 7.11 5.62
N VAL A 154 0.76 5.91 5.30
CA VAL A 154 1.47 4.98 4.41
C VAL A 154 1.18 5.34 2.96
N LEU A 155 2.25 5.41 2.16
CA LEU A 155 2.18 5.42 0.71
C LEU A 155 2.93 4.20 0.19
N ILE A 156 2.25 3.28 -0.49
CA ILE A 156 2.86 2.15 -1.19
C ILE A 156 2.49 2.27 -2.66
N ARG A 157 3.48 2.19 -3.55
CA ARG A 157 3.30 2.27 -5.01
C ARG A 157 4.36 1.48 -5.76
N ARG A 158 4.15 1.27 -7.06
CA ARG A 158 5.20 0.74 -7.95
C ARG A 158 5.87 1.87 -8.71
N VAL A 159 7.17 1.76 -8.91
CA VAL A 159 8.00 2.76 -9.59
C VAL A 159 8.92 2.13 -10.62
N SER A 160 9.25 2.85 -11.68
CA SER A 160 10.17 2.38 -12.74
C SER A 160 10.71 3.54 -13.56
N GLU A 161 11.99 3.45 -13.96
CA GLU A 161 12.59 4.36 -14.95
C GLU A 161 12.00 4.19 -16.37
N LYS A 162 11.33 3.05 -16.64
CA LYS A 162 10.57 2.78 -17.87
C LYS A 162 9.12 2.43 -17.50
N PRO A 163 8.34 3.43 -17.06
CA PRO A 163 6.98 3.20 -16.58
C PRO A 163 6.01 2.86 -17.73
N ARG A 164 5.02 2.01 -17.42
CA ARG A 164 3.83 1.82 -18.29
C ARG A 164 2.75 2.85 -17.98
N ASN A 165 2.54 3.07 -16.69
CA ASN A 165 1.71 4.15 -16.18
C ASN A 165 2.62 5.35 -15.86
N PRO A 166 2.48 6.51 -16.53
CA PRO A 166 3.34 7.67 -16.29
C PRO A 166 3.40 8.15 -14.84
N SER A 167 2.37 7.89 -14.03
CA SER A 167 2.39 8.24 -12.60
C SER A 167 3.35 7.39 -11.75
N HIS A 168 3.93 6.32 -12.33
CA HIS A 168 4.88 5.43 -11.67
C HIS A 168 6.34 5.83 -11.94
N ARG A 169 6.59 7.09 -12.30
CA ARG A 169 7.96 7.61 -12.37
C ARG A 169 8.57 7.67 -10.97
N PRO A 170 9.89 7.41 -10.84
CA PRO A 170 10.55 7.52 -9.57
C PRO A 170 10.66 8.98 -9.12
N GLU A 171 10.59 9.21 -7.83
CA GLU A 171 11.00 10.44 -7.17
C GLU A 171 12.52 10.52 -7.08
N ILE A 172 13.04 11.65 -6.60
CA ILE A 172 14.49 11.92 -6.51
C ILE A 172 15.21 10.83 -5.71
N TRP A 173 14.75 10.51 -4.51
CA TRP A 173 15.39 9.50 -3.65
C TRP A 173 15.34 8.08 -4.23
N GLU A 174 14.29 7.76 -4.98
CA GLU A 174 14.17 6.47 -5.66
C GLU A 174 15.12 6.40 -6.86
N THR A 175 15.22 7.50 -7.61
CA THR A 175 16.14 7.64 -8.76
C THR A 175 17.58 7.45 -8.32
N GLU A 176 17.98 8.00 -7.17
CA GLU A 176 19.30 7.79 -6.58
C GLU A 176 19.58 6.29 -6.34
N ILE A 177 18.62 5.55 -5.78
CA ILE A 177 18.77 4.12 -5.55
C ILE A 177 18.79 3.33 -6.87
N PHE A 178 17.95 3.68 -7.85
CA PHE A 178 18.02 3.09 -9.19
C PHE A 178 19.41 3.27 -9.82
N ASN A 179 20.03 4.43 -9.67
CA ASN A 179 21.38 4.69 -10.15
C ASN A 179 22.42 3.83 -9.42
N GLN A 180 22.31 3.68 -8.09
CA GLN A 180 23.17 2.80 -7.30
C GLN A 180 23.05 1.33 -7.74
N TRP A 181 21.83 0.85 -8.00
CA TRP A 181 21.62 -0.51 -8.49
C TRP A 181 22.20 -0.70 -9.90
N LYS A 182 22.01 0.24 -10.82
CA LYS A 182 22.60 0.19 -12.18
C LYS A 182 24.12 0.12 -12.12
N GLU A 183 24.76 0.90 -11.24
CA GLU A 183 26.21 0.84 -11.07
C GLU A 183 26.65 -0.50 -10.47
N SER A 184 25.96 -0.97 -9.43
CA SER A 184 26.25 -2.25 -8.79
C SER A 184 26.12 -3.44 -9.75
N GLN A 185 25.13 -3.38 -10.66
CA GLN A 185 24.94 -4.41 -11.69
C GLN A 185 26.10 -4.50 -12.68
N LYS A 186 26.83 -3.41 -12.96
CA LYS A 186 28.05 -3.45 -13.79
C LYS A 186 29.15 -4.29 -13.11
N ALA A 187 29.14 -4.35 -11.78
CA ALA A 187 30.02 -5.20 -10.98
C ALA A 187 29.41 -6.59 -10.67
N GLY A 188 28.31 -6.97 -11.33
CA GLY A 188 27.67 -8.28 -11.15
C GLY A 188 26.82 -8.41 -9.87
N MET A 189 26.59 -7.33 -9.13
CA MET A 189 25.75 -7.36 -7.94
C MET A 189 24.27 -7.15 -8.28
N ALA A 190 23.42 -8.05 -7.77
CA ALA A 190 21.97 -7.95 -7.95
C ALA A 190 21.37 -6.80 -7.12
N PRO A 191 20.33 -6.11 -7.62
CA PRO A 191 19.57 -5.16 -6.81
C PRO A 191 19.00 -5.83 -5.55
N TYR A 192 19.06 -5.12 -4.42
CA TYR A 192 18.59 -5.60 -3.13
C TYR A 192 17.67 -4.57 -2.47
N THR A 193 16.81 -5.02 -1.56
CA THR A 193 15.88 -4.13 -0.85
C THR A 193 16.64 -3.10 -0.01
N ILE A 194 16.36 -1.82 -0.24
CA ILE A 194 16.88 -0.71 0.57
C ILE A 194 15.84 -0.32 1.61
N VAL A 195 16.28 -0.14 2.86
CA VAL A 195 15.49 0.44 3.93
C VAL A 195 16.21 1.67 4.45
N LEU A 196 15.60 2.84 4.29
CA LEU A 196 16.08 4.09 4.86
C LEU A 196 15.21 4.42 6.08
N SER A 197 15.83 4.70 7.20
CA SER A 197 15.15 5.08 8.43
C SER A 197 15.79 6.36 8.95
N LYS A 198 15.02 7.44 9.03
CA LYS A 198 15.48 8.71 9.57
C LYS A 198 14.38 9.37 10.37
N ASP A 199 14.68 9.80 11.59
CA ASP A 199 13.73 10.41 12.51
C ASP A 199 12.49 9.52 12.70
N LYS A 200 11.33 9.96 12.22
CA LYS A 200 10.07 9.18 12.27
C LYS A 200 9.66 8.60 10.93
N GLU A 201 10.48 8.73 9.90
CA GLU A 201 10.19 8.31 8.53
C GLU A 201 10.93 7.02 8.20
N VAL A 202 10.19 6.04 7.69
CA VAL A 202 10.74 4.83 7.08
C VAL A 202 10.42 4.82 5.59
N ARG A 203 11.44 4.63 4.76
CA ARG A 203 11.31 4.42 3.31
C ARG A 203 11.87 3.06 2.93
N ILE A 204 11.15 2.34 2.06
CA ILE A 204 11.58 1.05 1.53
C ILE A 204 11.51 1.10 0.02
N LEU A 205 12.57 0.61 -0.64
CA LEU A 205 12.58 0.35 -2.07
C LEU A 205 12.95 -1.11 -2.31
N GLN A 206 11.99 -1.91 -2.76
CA GLN A 206 12.15 -3.33 -3.04
C GLN A 206 12.18 -3.58 -4.55
N PRO A 207 13.27 -4.11 -5.13
CA PRO A 207 13.41 -4.27 -6.57
C PRO A 207 12.45 -5.32 -7.14
N ILE A 208 12.01 -5.10 -8.37
CA ILE A 208 11.20 -6.03 -9.17
C ILE A 208 12.10 -6.53 -10.31
N ILE A 209 12.50 -7.80 -10.24
CA ILE A 209 13.32 -8.47 -11.25
C ILE A 209 12.42 -9.38 -12.11
N LEU A 210 12.61 -9.38 -13.44
CA LEU A 210 11.85 -10.25 -14.33
C LEU A 210 12.39 -11.68 -14.29
N GLN A 211 11.86 -12.50 -13.39
CA GLN A 211 12.35 -13.89 -13.19
C GLN A 211 11.61 -14.93 -14.05
N ASN A 212 10.50 -14.59 -14.70
CA ASN A 212 9.68 -15.53 -15.47
C ASN A 212 9.46 -15.04 -16.92
N ALA A 213 9.54 -15.96 -17.90
CA ALA A 213 9.31 -15.68 -19.31
C ALA A 213 7.92 -15.08 -19.60
N THR A 214 6.91 -15.39 -18.78
CA THR A 214 5.56 -14.80 -18.87
C THR A 214 5.60 -13.27 -18.79
N CYS A 215 6.54 -12.70 -18.02
CA CYS A 215 6.71 -11.26 -17.93
C CYS A 215 7.09 -10.64 -19.28
N LEU A 216 7.89 -11.35 -20.08
CA LEU A 216 8.40 -10.88 -21.37
C LEU A 216 7.30 -10.83 -22.44
N GLN A 217 6.21 -11.57 -22.28
CA GLN A 217 5.07 -11.51 -23.19
C GLN A 217 4.40 -10.12 -23.23
N CYS A 218 4.66 -9.28 -22.21
CA CYS A 218 4.22 -7.88 -22.17
C CYS A 218 5.35 -6.87 -22.00
N HIS A 219 6.52 -7.27 -21.50
CA HIS A 219 7.64 -6.39 -21.19
C HIS A 219 8.89 -6.66 -22.03
N GLY A 220 8.92 -7.74 -22.80
CA GLY A 220 10.06 -8.17 -23.61
C GLY A 220 10.28 -7.32 -24.86
N GLY A 221 11.15 -7.80 -25.74
CA GLY A 221 11.39 -7.20 -27.04
C GLY A 221 10.26 -7.43 -28.04
N PRO A 222 10.35 -6.86 -29.26
CA PRO A 222 9.34 -7.03 -30.31
C PRO A 222 9.05 -8.49 -30.66
N GLN A 223 10.04 -9.37 -30.56
CA GLN A 223 9.90 -10.80 -30.79
C GLN A 223 9.13 -11.54 -29.67
N ASP A 224 9.13 -11.01 -28.45
CA ASP A 224 8.50 -11.64 -27.29
C ASP A 224 7.02 -11.24 -27.15
N ILE A 225 6.65 -10.08 -27.71
CA ILE A 225 5.32 -9.49 -27.54
C ILE A 225 4.47 -9.75 -28.78
N ASN A 226 3.43 -10.57 -28.62
CA ASN A 226 2.46 -10.84 -29.68
C ASN A 226 1.82 -9.52 -30.20
N PRO A 227 1.57 -9.38 -31.52
CA PRO A 227 0.96 -8.18 -32.10
C PRO A 227 -0.35 -7.73 -31.44
N ALA A 228 -1.22 -8.66 -31.04
CA ALA A 228 -2.47 -8.35 -30.35
C ALA A 228 -2.23 -7.75 -28.95
N VAL A 229 -1.21 -8.23 -28.25
CA VAL A 229 -0.77 -7.68 -26.95
C VAL A 229 -0.19 -6.29 -27.14
N SER A 230 0.71 -6.12 -28.12
CA SER A 230 1.32 -4.83 -28.43
C SER A 230 0.26 -3.77 -28.78
N LYS A 231 -0.70 -4.13 -29.64
CA LYS A 231 -1.85 -3.27 -29.99
C LYS A 231 -2.65 -2.90 -28.75
N LYS A 232 -2.99 -3.88 -27.90
CA LYS A 232 -3.80 -3.60 -26.70
C LYS A 232 -3.07 -2.72 -25.68
N ILE A 233 -1.77 -2.91 -25.53
CA ILE A 233 -0.94 -2.04 -24.69
C ILE A 233 -0.93 -0.62 -25.25
N ALA A 234 -0.74 -0.44 -26.57
CA ALA A 234 -0.72 0.88 -27.19
C ALA A 234 -2.07 1.63 -27.06
N GLU A 235 -3.19 0.92 -27.21
CA GLU A 235 -4.54 1.49 -26.98
C GLU A 235 -4.71 2.01 -25.55
N LEU A 236 -4.25 1.23 -24.55
CA LEU A 236 -4.45 1.56 -23.15
C LEU A 236 -3.40 2.52 -22.61
N TYR A 237 -2.18 2.45 -23.12
CA TYR A 237 -1.01 3.18 -22.64
C TYR A 237 -0.27 3.80 -23.84
N PRO A 238 -0.75 4.93 -24.39
CA PRO A 238 -0.11 5.58 -25.54
C PRO A 238 1.34 6.01 -25.27
N ASN A 239 1.68 6.24 -23.99
CA ASN A 239 3.00 6.65 -23.54
C ASN A 239 3.77 5.49 -22.86
N ASP A 240 3.47 4.22 -23.17
CA ASP A 240 4.13 3.06 -22.55
C ASP A 240 5.63 3.04 -22.86
N GLN A 241 6.46 2.98 -21.81
CA GLN A 241 7.91 2.80 -21.92
C GLN A 241 8.36 1.40 -21.49
N ALA A 242 7.46 0.57 -20.96
CA ALA A 242 7.80 -0.67 -20.28
C ALA A 242 7.99 -1.87 -21.24
N LYS A 243 8.88 -1.74 -22.23
CA LYS A 243 9.17 -2.77 -23.23
C LYS A 243 10.69 -2.95 -23.42
N GLY A 244 11.10 -4.00 -24.10
CA GLY A 244 12.50 -4.28 -24.44
C GLY A 244 13.32 -4.83 -23.27
N TYR A 245 12.67 -5.44 -22.28
CA TYR A 245 13.35 -6.11 -21.18
C TYR A 245 13.79 -7.53 -21.54
N LYS A 246 14.77 -8.04 -20.82
CA LYS A 246 15.20 -9.44 -20.82
C LYS A 246 14.95 -10.09 -19.46
N LEU A 247 15.01 -11.42 -19.43
CA LEU A 247 14.96 -12.18 -18.18
C LEU A 247 16.13 -11.77 -17.27
N GLY A 248 15.87 -11.60 -15.98
CA GLY A 248 16.85 -11.16 -14.99
C GLY A 248 17.04 -9.65 -14.89
N GLU A 249 16.43 -8.85 -15.77
CA GLU A 249 16.58 -7.39 -15.71
C GLU A 249 15.68 -6.73 -14.64
N LEU A 250 16.14 -5.58 -14.16
CA LEU A 250 15.43 -4.73 -13.21
C LEU A 250 14.26 -4.01 -13.91
N ARG A 251 13.04 -4.43 -13.61
CA ARG A 251 11.81 -3.84 -14.16
C ARG A 251 11.44 -2.53 -13.47
N GLY A 252 11.70 -2.43 -12.17
CA GLY A 252 11.23 -1.34 -11.33
C GLY A 252 11.36 -1.71 -9.86
N ALA A 253 10.57 -1.09 -9.01
CA ALA A 253 10.53 -1.40 -7.58
C ALA A 253 9.14 -1.18 -6.99
N PHE A 254 8.87 -1.84 -5.86
CA PHE A 254 7.88 -1.36 -4.90
C PHE A 254 8.52 -0.30 -4.02
N SER A 255 7.85 0.83 -3.88
CA SER A 255 8.22 1.94 -3.01
C SER A 255 7.21 2.06 -1.89
N ALA A 256 7.70 2.23 -0.66
CA ALA A 256 6.87 2.43 0.50
C ALA A 256 7.44 3.54 1.40
N THR A 257 6.59 4.42 1.89
CA THR A 257 6.97 5.45 2.88
C THR A 257 5.96 5.50 4.03
N TRP A 258 6.42 5.78 5.25
CA TRP A 258 5.55 6.02 6.41
C TRP A 258 6.19 6.90 7.49
#